data_AF-A0A182EPR8-F1
#
_entry.id   AF-A0A182EPR8-F1
#
_cell.length_a   1.000
_cell.length_b   1.000
_cell.length_c   1.000
_cell.angle_alpha   90.00
_cell.angle_beta   90.00
_cell.angle_gamma   90.00
#
_symmetry.space_group_name_H-M   'P 1'
#
loop_
_entity.id
_entity.type
_entity.pdbx_description
1 polymer ?
#
loop_
_entity_poly.entity_id
_entity_poly.type
_entity_poly.pdbx_seq_one_letter_code
_entity_poly.pdbx_strand_id
1 'polypeptide(L)'
;MSEDVADKYDEIGSTNATDDDENVARQSIDMQLGRCGKIRCGVNIAYVTVGVIFRERHDGNLELLLTQEAKRRCLGKWYIPAGRVEAGETILEGVIREVFEETGYKCEPEELLNVQVQGSGWYRFSFYCNII
;
A
#
# COMPACT_ATOMS: atom_id res chain seq x y z
N MET A 1 12.62 -6.72 41.07
CA MET A 1 12.23 -7.60 39.96
C MET A 1 12.64 -6.88 38.68
N SER A 2 13.77 -7.33 38.15
CA SER A 2 14.35 -7.10 36.82
C SER A 2 14.00 -5.79 36.09
N GLU A 3 14.95 -4.86 36.14
CA GLU A 3 15.15 -3.79 35.16
C GLU A 3 15.86 -4.39 33.93
N ASP A 4 15.40 -4.00 32.74
CA ASP A 4 15.87 -4.49 31.44
C ASP A 4 17.24 -3.90 31.08
N VAL A 5 18.15 -4.81 30.71
CA VAL A 5 19.52 -4.54 30.26
C VAL A 5 19.50 -4.14 28.78
N ALA A 6 19.81 -2.88 28.50
CA ALA A 6 20.16 -2.43 27.15
C ALA A 6 21.18 -1.29 27.20
N ASP A 7 22.29 -1.49 27.91
CA ASP A 7 23.51 -0.69 27.80
C ASP A 7 24.67 -1.62 27.46
N LYS A 8 24.87 -1.82 26.16
CA LYS A 8 26.18 -2.20 25.62
C LYS A 8 26.17 -1.91 24.14
N TYR A 9 26.99 -0.96 23.72
CA TYR A 9 27.78 -0.88 22.48
C TYR A 9 28.04 0.60 22.19
N ASP A 10 28.85 1.22 23.05
CA ASP A 10 29.60 2.43 22.71
C ASP A 10 31.04 2.27 23.20
N GLU A 11 31.96 2.78 22.38
CA GLU A 11 33.43 2.87 22.53
C GLU A 11 34.28 1.61 22.27
N ILE A 12 34.80 1.48 21.03
CA ILE A 12 36.26 1.32 20.79
C ILE A 12 36.66 1.97 19.43
N GLY A 13 37.43 3.06 19.50
CA GLY A 13 38.67 3.27 18.72
C GLY A 13 38.63 3.52 17.20
N SER A 14 39.03 4.73 16.81
CA SER A 14 39.43 5.16 15.46
C SER A 14 40.74 4.52 14.98
N THR A 15 40.76 3.95 13.77
CA THR A 15 41.95 3.86 12.90
C THR A 15 41.56 3.93 11.42
N ASN A 16 42.22 4.82 10.70
CA ASN A 16 42.02 5.12 9.28
C ASN A 16 42.33 3.92 8.35
N ALA A 17 41.36 3.53 7.53
CA ALA A 17 41.56 2.83 6.26
C ALA A 17 40.43 3.25 5.31
N THR A 18 40.74 3.38 4.02
CA THR A 18 39.90 4.00 3.00
C THR A 18 38.72 3.11 2.59
N ASP A 19 37.53 3.43 3.08
CA ASP A 19 36.27 2.75 2.72
C ASP A 19 35.56 3.47 1.57
N ASP A 20 36.07 3.28 0.34
CA ASP A 20 35.39 3.72 -0.89
C ASP A 20 34.37 2.67 -1.41
N ASP A 21 34.02 1.63 -0.64
CA ASP A 21 33.24 0.49 -1.17
C ASP A 21 31.96 0.09 -0.39
N GLU A 22 31.52 0.85 0.62
CA GLU A 22 30.30 0.51 1.41
C GLU A 22 29.14 1.52 1.32
N ASN A 23 29.15 2.42 0.33
CA ASN A 23 28.07 3.40 0.15
C ASN A 23 27.33 3.27 -1.19
N VAL A 24 27.08 2.04 -1.65
CA VAL A 24 25.94 1.81 -2.55
C VAL A 24 24.68 1.81 -1.69
N ALA A 25 24.25 3.03 -1.33
CA ALA A 25 22.92 3.31 -0.82
C ALA A 25 21.91 2.41 -1.53
N ARG A 26 20.95 1.85 -0.78
CA ARG A 26 19.77 1.14 -1.29
C ARG A 26 19.00 2.04 -2.27
N GLN A 27 19.52 2.20 -3.48
CA GLN A 27 18.88 2.95 -4.54
C GLN A 27 17.65 2.14 -4.89
N SER A 28 16.49 2.71 -4.57
CA SER A 28 15.20 2.22 -5.03
C SER A 28 15.34 1.95 -6.52
N ILE A 29 15.20 0.68 -6.89
CA ILE A 29 15.28 0.24 -8.27
C ILE A 29 14.25 1.06 -9.05
N ASP A 30 14.73 1.80 -10.04
CA ASP A 30 13.90 2.65 -10.87
C ASP A 30 13.03 1.79 -11.79
N MET A 31 11.74 1.64 -11.44
CA MET A 31 10.77 0.90 -12.25
C MET A 31 10.21 1.69 -13.44
N GLN A 32 10.51 2.99 -13.56
CA GLN A 32 9.94 3.85 -14.59
C GLN A 32 10.87 4.06 -15.79
N LEU A 33 12.18 4.13 -15.57
CA LEU A 33 13.16 4.38 -16.64
C LEU A 33 13.81 3.10 -17.19
N GLY A 34 13.15 1.94 -17.06
CA GLY A 34 13.59 0.69 -17.68
C GLY A 34 14.85 0.05 -17.07
N ARG A 35 15.32 0.53 -15.92
CA ARG A 35 16.49 -0.03 -15.22
C ARG A 35 16.17 -1.29 -14.41
N CYS A 36 14.91 -1.70 -14.35
CA CYS A 36 14.48 -2.95 -13.75
C CYS A 36 14.04 -3.97 -14.81
N GLY A 37 14.80 -5.06 -14.97
CA GLY A 37 14.45 -6.14 -15.91
C GLY A 37 13.44 -7.16 -15.41
N LYS A 38 12.99 -7.08 -14.14
CA LYS A 38 12.05 -8.06 -13.55
C LYS A 38 11.04 -7.37 -12.63
N ILE A 39 9.75 -7.45 -12.95
CA ILE A 39 8.67 -6.95 -12.10
C ILE A 39 8.32 -8.00 -11.05
N ARG A 40 8.32 -7.63 -9.76
CA ARG A 40 8.02 -8.50 -8.62
C ARG A 40 7.09 -7.76 -7.65
N CYS A 41 5.80 -8.13 -7.69
CA CYS A 41 4.78 -7.55 -6.81
C CYS A 41 5.16 -7.74 -5.33
N GLY A 42 5.02 -6.69 -4.53
CA GLY A 42 5.39 -6.67 -3.11
C GLY A 42 6.90 -6.54 -2.84
N VAL A 43 7.76 -6.58 -3.86
CA VAL A 43 9.22 -6.47 -3.72
C VAL A 43 9.75 -5.19 -4.32
N ASN A 44 9.57 -4.97 -5.62
CA ASN A 44 10.03 -3.77 -6.33
C ASN A 44 8.90 -2.98 -6.98
N ILE A 45 7.69 -3.51 -7.00
CA ILE A 45 6.48 -2.79 -7.36
C ILE A 45 5.40 -3.03 -6.31
N ALA A 46 4.65 -1.98 -5.99
CA ALA A 46 3.48 -2.03 -5.14
C ALA A 46 2.28 -1.57 -5.97
N TYR A 47 1.36 -2.49 -6.20
CA TYR A 47 0.03 -2.18 -6.71
C TYR A 47 -0.91 -2.02 -5.52
N VAL A 48 -1.61 -0.90 -5.48
CA VAL A 48 -2.64 -0.60 -4.50
C VAL A 48 -3.94 -0.47 -5.25
N THR A 49 -5.00 -1.06 -4.71
CA THR A 49 -6.33 -1.02 -5.30
C THR A 49 -7.32 -0.43 -4.32
N VAL A 50 -8.29 0.32 -4.82
CA VAL A 50 -9.25 1.08 -4.02
C VAL A 50 -10.65 0.90 -4.61
N GLY A 51 -11.61 0.53 -3.76
CA GLY A 51 -13.02 0.40 -4.10
C GLY A 51 -13.84 1.62 -3.69
N VAL A 52 -14.22 2.45 -4.67
CA VAL A 52 -15.14 3.58 -4.48
C VAL A 52 -16.56 3.07 -4.69
N ILE A 53 -17.37 3.10 -3.63
CA ILE A 53 -18.74 2.57 -3.63
C ILE A 53 -19.70 3.67 -3.20
N PHE A 54 -20.66 3.99 -4.06
CA PHE A 54 -21.71 4.95 -3.76
C PHE A 54 -23.04 4.25 -3.49
N ARG A 55 -23.86 4.86 -2.64
CA ARG A 55 -25.28 4.54 -2.47
C ARG A 55 -26.11 5.80 -2.65
N GLU A 56 -27.07 5.76 -3.56
CA GLU A 56 -28.08 6.81 -3.67
C GLU A 56 -29.19 6.60 -2.63
N ARG A 57 -29.50 7.66 -1.88
CA ARG A 57 -30.60 7.68 -0.92
C ARG A 57 -31.90 8.09 -1.61
N HIS A 58 -33.03 7.75 -0.98
CA HIS A 58 -34.36 8.13 -1.46
C HIS A 58 -34.60 9.64 -1.62
N ASP A 59 -33.80 10.47 -0.95
CA ASP A 59 -33.84 11.94 -1.05
C ASP A 59 -32.95 12.49 -2.19
N GLY A 60 -32.30 11.63 -2.98
CA GLY A 60 -31.40 11.99 -4.09
C GLY A 60 -29.96 12.30 -3.66
N ASN A 61 -29.63 12.17 -2.37
CA ASN A 61 -28.26 12.36 -1.90
C ASN A 61 -27.39 11.10 -2.09
N LEU A 62 -26.11 11.29 -2.41
CA LEU A 62 -25.13 10.21 -2.50
C LEU A 62 -24.39 10.02 -1.18
N GLU A 63 -24.21 8.77 -0.80
CA GLU A 63 -23.34 8.34 0.30
C GLU A 63 -22.15 7.56 -0.24
N LEU A 64 -20.98 7.76 0.37
CA LEU A 64 -19.75 7.02 0.06
C LEU A 64 -19.44 6.03 1.19
N LEU A 65 -19.12 4.79 0.83
CA LEU A 65 -18.66 3.79 1.80
C LEU A 65 -17.23 4.11 2.26
N LEU A 66 -17.01 4.14 3.57
CA LEU A 66 -15.72 4.36 4.22
C LEU A 66 -15.48 3.32 5.32
N THR A 67 -14.21 2.97 5.55
CA THR A 67 -13.74 2.11 6.63
C THR A 67 -12.96 2.94 7.64
N GLN A 68 -12.91 2.49 8.90
CA GLN A 68 -12.05 3.10 9.92
C GLN A 68 -10.75 2.32 10.03
N GLU A 69 -9.63 3.03 9.86
CA GLU A 69 -8.30 2.43 9.93
C GLU A 69 -7.98 1.92 11.33
N ALA A 70 -7.55 0.66 11.42
CA ALA A 70 -7.10 0.02 12.66
C ALA A 70 -5.58 0.13 12.88
N LYS A 71 -4.82 0.59 11.87
CA LYS A 71 -3.36 0.71 11.96
C LYS A 71 -2.98 1.82 12.92
N ARG A 72 -2.07 1.54 13.86
CA ARG A 72 -1.63 2.48 14.92
C ARG A 72 -1.29 3.91 14.44
N ARG A 73 -0.75 4.06 13.22
CA ARG A 73 -0.36 5.37 12.66
C ARG A 73 -1.55 6.21 12.19
N CYS A 74 -2.69 5.60 11.88
CA CYS A 74 -3.88 6.22 11.33
C CYS A 74 -5.16 5.79 12.06
N LEU A 75 -5.01 5.28 13.29
CA LEU A 75 -6.11 4.71 14.07
C LEU A 75 -7.29 5.67 14.18
N GLY A 76 -8.49 5.19 13.84
CA GLY A 76 -9.75 5.94 13.94
C GLY A 76 -9.97 6.98 12.83
N LYS A 77 -9.07 7.08 11.85
CA LYS A 77 -9.31 7.89 10.64
C LYS A 77 -10.16 7.10 9.65
N TRP A 78 -11.02 7.81 8.93
CA TRP A 78 -11.80 7.24 7.84
C TRP A 78 -10.97 7.15 6.56
N TYR A 79 -11.13 6.04 5.85
CA TYR A 79 -10.51 5.80 4.56
C TYR A 79 -11.46 5.05 3.63
N ILE A 80 -11.13 5.02 2.34
CA ILE A 80 -11.88 4.23 1.35
C ILE A 80 -11.32 2.80 1.39
N PRO A 81 -12.16 1.75 1.27
CA PRO A 81 -11.68 0.38 1.22
C PRO A 81 -10.53 0.20 0.22
N ALA A 82 -9.37 -0.20 0.72
CA ALA A 82 -8.16 -0.20 -0.08
C ALA A 82 -7.04 -1.03 0.52
N GLY A 83 -6.34 -1.76 -0.34
CA GLY A 83 -5.12 -2.45 0.07
C GLY A 83 -4.23 -2.83 -1.09
N ARG A 84 -3.25 -3.68 -0.76
CA ARG A 84 -2.20 -4.06 -1.71
C ARG A 84 -2.67 -5.26 -2.49
N VAL A 85 -2.41 -5.26 -3.79
CA VAL A 85 -2.60 -6.45 -4.61
C VAL A 85 -1.54 -7.48 -4.22
N GLU A 86 -1.98 -8.71 -3.96
CA GLU A 86 -1.13 -9.84 -3.58
C GLU A 86 -0.51 -10.52 -4.80
N ALA A 87 0.46 -11.41 -4.54
CA ALA A 87 1.09 -12.17 -5.61
C ALA A 87 0.14 -13.27 -6.10
N GLY A 88 -0.15 -13.28 -7.41
CA GLY A 88 -0.99 -14.30 -8.04
C GLY A 88 -2.44 -13.89 -8.24
N GLU A 89 -2.85 -12.72 -7.73
CA GLU A 89 -4.15 -12.13 -8.04
C GLU A 89 -4.02 -10.98 -9.07
N THR A 90 -5.10 -10.73 -9.78
CA THR A 90 -5.30 -9.56 -10.62
C THR A 90 -5.64 -8.34 -9.76
N ILE A 91 -5.49 -7.13 -10.32
CA ILE A 91 -5.88 -5.88 -9.65
C ILE A 91 -7.38 -5.90 -9.28
N LEU A 92 -8.21 -6.50 -10.14
CA LEU A 92 -9.66 -6.61 -9.94
C LEU A 92 -10.01 -7.57 -8.80
N GLU A 93 -9.37 -8.75 -8.77
CA GLU A 93 -9.51 -9.69 -7.65
C GLU A 93 -9.10 -9.03 -6.33
N GLY A 94 -8.00 -8.26 -6.34
CA GLY A 94 -7.55 -7.50 -5.18
C GLY A 94 -8.60 -6.52 -4.65
N VAL A 95 -9.28 -5.73 -5.49
CA VAL A 95 -10.30 -4.79 -4.99
C VAL A 95 -11.51 -5.50 -4.41
N ILE A 96 -11.92 -6.61 -5.03
CA ILE A 96 -13.03 -7.44 -4.54
C ILE A 96 -12.67 -8.01 -3.16
N ARG A 97 -11.46 -8.56 -3.01
CA ARG A 97 -10.95 -9.09 -1.74
C ARG A 97 -10.88 -8.01 -0.66
N GLU A 98 -10.23 -6.88 -0.94
CA GLU A 98 -10.04 -5.79 0.03
C GLU A 98 -11.37 -5.19 0.49
N VAL A 99 -12.32 -4.96 -0.42
CA VAL A 99 -13.66 -4.49 -0.04
C VAL A 99 -14.34 -5.50 0.88
N PHE A 100 -14.28 -6.79 0.56
CA PHE A 100 -14.89 -7.83 1.37
C PHE A 100 -14.24 -7.95 2.76
N GLU A 101 -12.91 -7.94 2.84
CA GLU A 101 -12.17 -8.06 4.10
C GLU A 101 -12.41 -6.87 5.04
N GLU A 102 -12.45 -5.64 4.52
CA GLU A 102 -12.60 -4.45 5.37
C GLU A 102 -14.05 -4.08 5.70
N THR A 103 -15.00 -4.44 4.83
CA THR A 103 -16.40 -3.99 4.95
C THR A 103 -17.40 -5.12 5.13
N GLY A 104 -17.05 -6.35 4.74
CA GLY A 104 -17.96 -7.50 4.67
C GLY A 104 -18.89 -7.51 3.45
N TYR A 105 -18.89 -6.47 2.60
CA TYR A 105 -19.71 -6.43 1.38
C TYR A 105 -19.02 -7.15 0.23
N LYS A 106 -19.83 -7.83 -0.59
CA LYS A 106 -19.40 -8.30 -1.91
C LYS A 106 -19.63 -7.18 -2.92
N CYS A 107 -18.74 -7.05 -3.88
CA CYS A 107 -18.87 -6.04 -4.92
C CYS A 107 -18.34 -6.52 -6.26
N GLU A 108 -18.75 -5.83 -7.32
CA GLU A 108 -18.22 -5.94 -8.68
C GLU A 108 -17.59 -4.61 -9.11
N PRO A 109 -16.31 -4.58 -9.54
CA PRO A 109 -15.68 -3.39 -10.09
C PRO A 109 -16.18 -3.14 -11.52
N GLU A 110 -16.70 -1.95 -11.79
CA GLU A 110 -17.27 -1.59 -13.10
C GLU A 110 -16.36 -0.70 -13.93
N GLU A 111 -15.80 0.34 -13.32
CA GLU A 111 -15.03 1.36 -14.05
C GLU A 111 -13.72 1.70 -13.33
N LEU A 112 -12.64 1.82 -14.10
CA LEU A 112 -11.38 2.38 -13.61
C LEU A 112 -11.45 3.91 -13.65
N LEU A 113 -11.56 4.54 -12.48
CA LEU A 113 -11.68 5.98 -12.34
C LEU A 113 -10.34 6.70 -12.44
N ASN A 114 -9.27 6.10 -11.89
CA ASN A 114 -7.97 6.75 -11.80
C ASN A 114 -6.82 5.75 -11.66
N VAL A 115 -5.68 6.08 -12.26
CA VAL A 115 -4.37 5.46 -12.01
C VAL A 115 -3.40 6.52 -11.53
N GLN A 116 -2.99 6.44 -10.26
CA GLN A 116 -1.99 7.32 -9.68
C GLN A 116 -0.65 6.61 -9.59
N VAL A 117 0.42 7.31 -9.95
CA VAL A 117 1.78 6.80 -9.84
C VAL A 117 2.57 7.70 -8.89
N GLN A 118 3.25 7.10 -7.92
CA GLN A 118 4.11 7.82 -6.98
C GLN A 118 5.52 7.22 -7.01
N GLY A 119 6.48 8.02 -7.47
CA GLY A 119 7.87 7.58 -7.61
C GLY A 119 8.01 6.35 -8.53
N SER A 120 9.07 5.58 -8.32
CA SER A 120 9.52 4.56 -9.26
C SER A 120 9.01 3.15 -8.94
N GLY A 121 7.73 2.96 -8.58
CA GLY A 121 7.22 1.61 -8.29
C GLY A 121 5.94 1.52 -7.48
N TRP A 122 5.24 2.62 -7.22
CA TRP A 122 3.96 2.60 -6.53
C TRP A 122 2.85 3.07 -7.45
N TYR A 123 1.85 2.22 -7.65
CA TYR A 123 0.72 2.48 -8.53
C TYR A 123 -0.57 2.22 -7.75
N ARG A 124 -1.50 3.16 -7.81
CA ARG A 124 -2.82 3.06 -7.18
C ARG A 124 -3.91 3.11 -8.23
N PHE A 125 -4.71 2.06 -8.27
CA PHE A 125 -5.87 1.93 -9.14
C PHE A 125 -7.13 2.20 -8.31
N SER A 126 -7.98 3.11 -8.79
CA SER A 126 -9.25 3.43 -8.12
C SER A 126 -10.39 2.97 -8.99
N PHE A 127 -11.21 2.06 -8.49
CA PHE A 127 -12.35 1.53 -9.22
C PHE A 127 -13.66 2.05 -8.63
N TYR A 128 -14.60 2.37 -9.49
CA TYR A 128 -16.01 2.40 -9.11
C TYR A 128 -16.50 0.96 -8.97
N CYS A 129 -17.14 0.63 -7.86
CA CYS A 129 -17.65 -0.71 -7.57
C CYS A 129 -19.12 -0.64 -7.14
N ASN A 130 -19.91 -1.64 -7.53
CA ASN A 130 -21.28 -1.84 -7.07
C ASN A 130 -21.35 -3.01 -6.10
N ILE A 131 -22.14 -2.88 -5.03
CA ILE A 131 -22.40 -3.97 -4.08
C ILE A 131 -23.36 -4.98 -4.72
N ILE A 132 -23.10 -6.28 -4.53
CA ILE A 132 -23.92 -7.40 -5.02
C ILE A 132 -24.44 -8.30 -3.89
#